data_AF-A0A2V9BWF9-F1
#
_entry.id   AF-A0A2V9BWF9-F1
#
_cell.length_a   1.000
_cell.length_b   1.000
_cell.length_c   1.000
_cell.angle_alpha   90.00
_cell.angle_beta   90.00
_cell.angle_gamma   90.00
#
_symmetry.space_group_name_H-M   'P 1'
#
loop_
_entity.id
_entity.type
_entity.pdbx_description
1 polymer ?
#
loop_
_entity_poly.entity_id
_entity_poly.type
_entity_poly.pdbx_seq_one_letter_code
_entity_poly.pdbx_strand_id
1 'polypeptide(L)' 'MRLLEEEVARERAESERLRAENRALTNSLLGTAGFPPVEFPEACKPQPLPRLRKRSWHQIQAWREAGAGKQNHEAES' A
#
# COMPACT_ATOMS: atom_id res chain seq x y z
N MET A 1 -22.68 -15.28 4.80
CA MET A 1 -22.21 -13.94 5.24
C MET A 1 -21.51 -14.04 6.59
N ARG A 2 -22.20 -14.40 7.68
CA ARG A 2 -21.61 -14.51 9.04
C ARG A 2 -20.33 -15.37 9.17
N LEU A 3 -20.34 -16.59 8.62
CA LEU A 3 -19.17 -17.49 8.65
C LEU A 3 -17.95 -16.88 7.93
N LEU A 4 -18.18 -16.09 6.88
CA LEU A 4 -17.10 -15.45 6.12
C LEU A 4 -16.51 -14.28 6.92
N GLU A 5 -17.34 -13.53 7.63
CA GLU A 5 -16.92 -12.45 8.51
C GLU A 5 -16.08 -12.99 9.69
N GLU A 6 -16.49 -14.12 10.27
CA GLU A 6 -15.77 -14.82 11.33
C GLU A 6 -14.41 -15.35 10.85
N GLU A 7 -14.35 -15.95 9.67
CA GLU A 7 -13.08 -16.42 9.08
C GLU A 7 -12.13 -15.25 8.81
N VAL A 8 -12.62 -14.17 8.21
CA VAL A 8 -11.83 -12.95 7.97
C VAL A 8 -11.33 -12.34 9.28
N ALA A 9 -12.14 -12.35 10.34
CA ALA A 9 -11.71 -11.87 11.65
C ALA A 9 -10.59 -12.75 12.22
N ARG A 10 -10.70 -14.08 12.10
CA ARG A 10 -9.67 -15.02 12.53
C ARG A 10 -8.35 -14.80 11.79
N GLU A 11 -8.39 -14.72 10.47
CA GLU A 11 -7.21 -14.50 9.63
C GLU A 11 -6.53 -13.17 9.92
N ARG A 12 -7.31 -12.12 10.20
CA ARG A 12 -6.76 -10.80 10.58
C ARG A 12 -6.03 -10.86 11.92
N ALA A 13 -6.62 -11.50 12.92
CA ALA A 13 -5.99 -11.67 14.23
C ALA A 13 -4.70 -12.49 14.13
N GLU A 14 -4.70 -13.56 13.35
CA GLU A 14 -3.51 -14.37 13.11
C GLU A 14 -2.43 -13.59 12.36
N SER A 15 -2.80 -12.83 11.34
CA SER A 15 -1.87 -11.97 10.61
C SER A 15 -1.24 -10.90 11.51
N GLU A 16 -1.99 -10.36 12.47
CA GLU A 16 -1.49 -9.38 13.42
C GLU A 16 -0.46 -10.00 14.38
N ARG A 17 -0.76 -11.20 14.90
CA ARG A 17 0.18 -11.98 15.71
C ARG A 17 1.48 -12.26 14.96
N LEU A 18 1.37 -12.77 13.73
CA LEU A 18 2.52 -13.09 12.89
C LEU A 18 3.35 -11.85 12.55
N ARG A 19 2.71 -10.70 12.32
CA ARG A 19 3.43 -9.43 12.13
C ARG A 19 4.16 -9.00 13.40
N ALA A 20 3.57 -9.16 14.58
CA ALA A 20 4.24 -8.84 15.84
C ALA A 20 5.49 -9.71 16.06
N GLU A 21 5.38 -11.01 15.80
CA GLU A 21 6.49 -11.95 15.87
C GLU A 21 7.59 -11.61 14.85
N ASN A 22 7.21 -11.30 13.61
CA ASN A 22 8.17 -10.91 12.58
C ASN A 22 8.99 -9.68 12.97
N ARG A 23 8.35 -8.66 13.57
CA ARG A 23 9.06 -7.48 14.11
C ARG A 23 10.06 -7.84 15.19
N ALA A 24 9.69 -8.72 16.12
CA ALA A 24 10.58 -9.18 17.18
C ALA A 24 11.79 -9.93 16.60
N LEU A 25 11.56 -10.82 15.63
CA LEU A 25 12.62 -11.55 14.93
C LEU A 25 13.56 -10.60 14.16
N THR A 26 13.01 -9.62 13.43
CA THR A 26 13.83 -8.62 12.73
C THR A 26 14.70 -7.85 13.72
N ASN A 27 14.16 -7.39 14.85
CA ASN A 27 14.94 -6.68 15.85
C ASN A 27 16.00 -7.58 16.51
N SER A 28 15.73 -8.87 16.68
CA SER A 28 16.75 -9.84 17.10
C SER A 28 17.90 -9.92 16.10
N LEU A 29 17.60 -10.02 14.79
CA LEU A 29 18.61 -10.07 13.74
C LEU A 29 19.43 -8.78 13.68
N LEU A 30 18.78 -7.62 13.76
CA LEU A 30 19.47 -6.32 13.79
C LEU A 30 20.41 -6.20 14.98
N GLY A 31 19.99 -6.66 16.16
CA GLY A 31 20.84 -6.72 17.35
C GLY A 31 22.09 -7.58 17.13
N THR A 32 21.96 -8.75 16.49
CA THR A 32 23.14 -9.58 16.15
C THR A 32 24.08 -8.93 15.14
N ALA A 33 23.56 -8.05 14.29
CA ALA A 33 24.31 -7.32 13.29
C ALA A 33 24.84 -5.95 13.80
N GLY A 34 24.60 -5.60 15.07
CA GLY A 34 25.05 -4.34 15.68
C GLY A 34 24.23 -3.11 15.28
N PHE A 35 23.04 -3.30 14.70
CA PHE A 35 22.12 -2.22 14.35
C PHE A 35 21.12 -1.97 15.49
N PRO A 36 20.66 -0.71 15.67
CA PRO A 36 19.64 -0.40 16.67
C PRO A 36 18.30 -1.06 16.32
N PRO A 37 17.44 -1.34 17.33
CA PRO A 37 16.10 -1.86 17.08
C PRO A 37 15.25 -0.84 16.32
N VAL A 38 14.36 -1.34 15.48
CA VAL A 38 13.46 -0.53 14.66
C VAL A 38 12.03 -0.67 15.17
N GLU A 39 11.36 0.48 15.30
CA GLU A 39 9.91 0.52 15.50
C GLU A 39 9.21 0.45 14.15
N PHE A 40 8.28 -0.48 14.03
CA PHE A 40 7.48 -0.62 12.83
C PHE A 40 6.14 0.07 13.06
N PRO A 41 5.64 0.82 12.08
CA PRO A 41 4.35 1.46 12.19
C PRO A 41 3.24 0.43 12.38
N GLU A 42 2.24 0.78 13.18
CA GLU A 42 1.00 0.01 13.25
C GLU A 42 0.37 -0.10 11.86
N ALA A 43 -0.33 -1.21 11.63
CA ALA A 43 -1.04 -1.41 10.37
C ALA A 43 -2.01 -0.24 10.16
N CYS A 44 -1.82 0.52 9.08
CA CYS A 44 -2.68 1.64 8.77
C CYS A 44 -4.11 1.11 8.64
N LYS A 45 -5.05 1.69 9.41
CA LYS A 45 -6.47 1.39 9.25
C LYS A 45 -6.82 1.64 7.78
N PRO A 46 -7.63 0.77 7.15
CA PRO A 46 -8.01 0.97 5.76
C PRO A 46 -8.65 2.35 5.61
N GLN A 47 -7.91 3.27 4.99
CA GLN A 47 -8.43 4.61 4.75
C GLN A 47 -9.47 4.51 3.64
N PRO A 48 -10.65 5.15 3.80
CA PRO A 48 -11.60 5.23 2.72
C PRO A 48 -10.94 5.97 1.57
N LEU A 49 -10.71 5.27 0.47
CA LEU A 49 -10.20 5.90 -0.75
C LEU A 49 -11.22 6.98 -1.16
N PRO A 50 -10.77 8.20 -1.51
CA PRO A 50 -11.66 9.20 -2.06
C PRO A 50 -12.41 8.59 -3.26
N ARG A 51 -13.69 8.92 -3.41
CA ARG A 51 -14.53 8.41 -4.49
C ARG A 51 -14.03 8.99 -5.82
N LEU A 52 -12.98 8.40 -6.36
CA LEU A 52 -12.43 8.80 -7.63
C LEU A 52 -13.44 8.40 -8.71
N ARG A 53 -13.72 9.31 -9.65
CA ARG A 53 -14.43 8.94 -10.87
C ARG A 53 -13.62 7.83 -11.53
N LYS A 54 -14.19 6.62 -11.58
CA LYS A 54 -13.60 5.50 -12.31
C LYS A 54 -13.53 5.92 -13.76
N ARG A 55 -12.33 6.24 -14.25
CA ARG A 55 -12.07 6.49 -15.67
C ARG A 55 -11.71 5.17 -16.33
N SER A 56 -12.22 4.94 -17.53
CA SER A 56 -11.80 3.77 -18.30
C SER A 56 -10.34 3.91 -18.71
N TRP A 57 -9.67 2.79 -18.97
CA TRP A 57 -8.29 2.80 -19.46
C TRP A 57 -8.13 3.67 -20.73
N HIS A 58 -9.09 3.59 -21.65
CA HIS A 58 -9.13 4.43 -22.85
C HIS A 58 -9.18 5.93 -22.52
N GLN A 59 -9.93 6.34 -21.49
CA GLN A 59 -9.96 7.74 -21.04
C GLN A 59 -8.63 8.18 -20.43
N ILE A 60 -7.92 7.28 -19.73
CA ILE A 60 -6.59 7.57 -19.20
C ILE A 60 -5.58 7.73 -20.33
N GLN A 61 -5.64 6.88 -21.36
CA GLN A 61 -4.76 6.97 -22.52
C GLN A 61 -4.99 8.23 -23.35
N ALA A 62 -6.25 8.54 -23.70
CA ALA A 62 -6.58 9.75 -24.46
C ALA A 62 -6.12 11.03 -23.74
N TRP A 63 -6.21 11.05 -22.40
CA TRP A 63 -5.71 12.18 -21.62
C TRP A 63 -4.18 12.30 -21.62
N ARG A 64 -3.46 11.17 -21.58
CA ARG A 64 -1.99 11.16 -21.70
C ARG A 64 -1.51 11.65 -23.06
N GLU A 65 -2.15 11.21 -24.14
CA GLU A 65 -1.83 11.63 -25.51
C GLU A 65 -2.10 13.13 -25.72
N ALA A 66 -3.24 13.63 -25.23
CA ALA A 66 -3.56 15.05 -25.27
C ALA A 66 -2.62 15.92 -24.43
N GLY A 67 -2.08 15.39 -23.32
CA GLY A 67 -1.06 16.06 -22.50
C GLY A 67 0.32 16.07 -23.15
N ALA A 68 0.71 14.99 -23.83
CA ALA A 68 1.98 14.88 -24.53
C ALA A 68 2.09 15.86 -25.72
N GLY A 69 0.98 16.11 -26.43
CA GLY A 69 0.96 17.10 -27.52
C GLY A 69 1.23 18.54 -27.07
N LYS A 70 0.95 18.88 -25.80
CA LYS A 70 1.22 20.23 -25.26
C LYS A 70 2.68 20.41 -24.86
N GLN A 71 3.31 19.37 -24.30
CA GLN A 71 4.72 19.41 -23.90
C GLN A 71 5.67 19.48 -25.11
N ASN A 72 5.32 18.84 -26.22
CA ASN A 72 6.13 18.92 -27.44
C ASN A 72 6.09 20.31 -28.10
N HIS A 73 5.00 21.07 -27.97
CA HIS A 73 4.89 22.40 -28.55
C HIS A 73 5.64 23.48 -27.75
N GLU A 74 5.77 23.31 -26.43
CA GLU A 74 6.61 24.17 -25.56
C GLU A 74 8.12 23.90 -25.73
N ALA A 75 8.51 22.69 -26.18
CA ALA A 75 9.91 22.33 -26.39
C ALA A 75 10.46 22.73 -27.78
N GLU A 76 9.60 23.16 -28.71
CA GLU A 76 9.97 23.58 -30.08
C GLU A 76 9.87 25.10 -30.31
N SER A 77 9.61 25.91 -29.26
CA SER A 77 9.62 27.38 -29.31
C SER A 77 10.87 27.98 -28.67
#